data_AF-A0A7C3X6G5-F1
#
_entry.id   AF-A0A7C3X6G5-F1
#
_cell.length_a   1.000
_cell.length_b   1.000
_cell.length_c   1.000
_cell.angle_alpha   90.00
_cell.angle_beta   90.00
_cell.angle_gamma   90.00
#
_symmetry.space_group_name_H-M   'P 1'
#
loop_
_entity.id
_entity.type
_entity.pdbx_description
1 polymer ?
#
loop_
_entity_poly.entity_id
_entity_poly.type
_entity_poly.pdbx_seq_one_letter_code
_entity_poly.pdbx_strand_id
1 'polypeptide(L)'
;MGQQKQFILPKDIPLDQYPKPEVFLSEGKRIVEEAQKRGIIMRVMGPLALHYYFPDQIDLYAKLERLGERYFTDIDFAAYGKGRGKMMDFMKEMGYECDLQTMVVS
;
A
#
# COMPACT_ATOMS: atom_id res chain seq x y z
N MET A 1 -8.51 -10.40 25.71
CA MET A 1 -9.43 -10.06 24.61
C MET A 1 -9.07 -8.67 24.15
N GLY A 2 -8.28 -8.54 23.08
CA GLY A 2 -7.85 -7.23 22.58
C GLY A 2 -9.05 -6.48 22.02
N GLN A 3 -9.16 -5.18 22.32
CA GLN A 3 -10.18 -4.33 21.70
C GLN A 3 -9.98 -4.38 20.19
N GLN A 4 -10.97 -4.89 19.47
CA GLN A 4 -11.02 -4.80 18.02
C GLN A 4 -11.18 -3.32 17.69
N LYS A 5 -10.11 -2.68 17.21
CA LYS A 5 -10.16 -1.27 16.81
C LYS A 5 -11.20 -1.16 15.69
N GLN A 6 -12.15 -0.25 15.87
CA GLN A 6 -13.14 0.05 14.84
C GLN A 6 -12.41 0.51 13.58
N PHE A 7 -12.69 -0.15 12.44
CA PHE A 7 -12.15 0.26 11.16
C PHE A 7 -12.72 1.64 10.78
N ILE A 8 -11.84 2.58 10.44
CA ILE A 8 -12.20 3.95 10.05
C ILE A 8 -11.91 4.09 8.56
N LEU A 9 -12.88 4.54 7.77
CA LEU A 9 -12.66 4.77 6.34
C LEU A 9 -11.72 5.96 6.15
N PRO A 10 -10.89 5.97 5.09
CA PRO A 10 -9.96 7.08 4.85
C PRO A 10 -10.61 8.47 4.89
N LYS A 11 -11.83 8.60 4.36
CA LYS A 11 -12.62 9.85 4.35
C LYS A 11 -13.01 10.36 5.75
N ASP A 12 -13.06 9.46 6.74
CA ASP A 12 -13.49 9.75 8.12
C ASP A 12 -12.29 10.05 9.03
N ILE A 13 -11.05 9.85 8.55
CA ILE A 13 -9.83 10.23 9.26
C ILE A 13 -9.65 11.75 9.13
N PRO A 14 -9.53 12.51 10.23
CA PRO A 14 -9.20 13.95 10.21
C PRO A 14 -7.91 14.23 9.42
N LEU A 15 -7.88 15.30 8.63
CA LEU A 15 -6.76 15.60 7.73
C LEU A 15 -5.44 15.82 8.46
N ASP A 16 -5.48 16.38 9.66
CA ASP A 16 -4.33 16.60 10.55
C ASP A 16 -3.75 15.29 11.10
N GLN A 17 -4.55 14.22 11.11
CA GLN A 17 -4.16 12.86 11.51
C GLN A 17 -3.89 11.95 10.31
N TYR A 18 -4.16 12.43 9.09
CA TYR A 18 -3.98 11.63 7.88
C TYR A 18 -2.48 11.47 7.56
N PRO A 19 -2.00 10.27 7.18
CA PRO A 19 -0.61 10.09 6.84
C PRO A 19 -0.23 10.95 5.62
N LYS A 20 0.93 11.60 5.70
CA LYS A 20 1.47 12.35 4.56
C LYS A 20 1.86 11.41 3.41
N PRO A 21 1.90 11.89 2.15
CA PRO A 21 2.25 11.06 1.00
C PRO A 21 3.57 10.30 1.15
N GLU A 22 4.57 10.89 1.82
CA GLU A 22 5.89 10.28 2.03
C GLU A 22 5.81 9.00 2.87
N VAL A 23 4.83 8.88 3.76
CA VAL A 23 4.61 7.68 4.57
C VAL A 23 4.29 6.50 3.65
N PHE A 24 3.32 6.68 2.75
CA PHE A 24 2.93 5.66 1.77
C PHE A 24 4.07 5.29 0.82
N LEU A 25 4.82 6.29 0.33
CA LEU A 25 5.96 6.09 -0.57
C LEU A 25 7.10 5.31 0.10
N SER A 26 7.42 5.67 1.35
CA SER A 26 8.46 4.96 2.11
C SER A 26 8.04 3.52 2.42
N GLU A 27 6.78 3.31 2.78
CA GLU A 27 6.27 2.01 3.18
C GLU A 27 6.11 1.05 2.00
N GLY A 28 5.60 1.54 0.87
CA GLY A 28 5.51 0.76 -0.36
C GLY A 28 6.88 0.29 -0.84
N LYS A 29 7.90 1.15 -0.75
CA LYS A 29 9.29 0.79 -1.07
C LYS A 29 9.86 -0.24 -0.08
N ARG A 30 9.69 -0.02 1.23
CA ARG A 30 10.15 -0.92 2.30
C ARG A 30 9.61 -2.33 2.10
N ILE A 31 8.32 -2.47 1.84
CA ILE A 31 7.65 -3.76 1.67
C ILE A 31 8.17 -4.50 0.42
N VAL A 32 8.40 -3.81 -0.70
CA VAL A 32 9.01 -4.43 -1.90
C VAL A 32 10.45 -4.89 -1.64
N GLU A 33 11.26 -4.08 -0.96
CA GLU A 33 12.65 -4.44 -0.64
C GLU A 33 12.74 -5.66 0.29
N GLU A 34 11.88 -5.73 1.31
CA GLU A 34 11.81 -6.88 2.22
C GLU A 34 11.29 -8.15 1.53
N ALA A 35 10.31 -8.02 0.63
CA ALA A 35 9.84 -9.13 -0.17
C ALA A 35 10.96 -9.69 -1.05
N GLN A 36 11.75 -8.82 -1.69
CA GLN A 36 12.86 -9.20 -2.54
C GLN A 36 13.93 -10.00 -1.77
N LYS A 37 14.27 -9.60 -0.53
CA LYS A 37 15.20 -10.34 0.35
C LYS A 37 14.74 -11.77 0.64
N ARG A 38 13.43 -12.04 0.56
CA ARG A 38 12.80 -13.35 0.80
C ARG A 38 12.52 -14.14 -0.48
N GLY A 39 12.96 -13.63 -1.63
CA GLY A 39 12.72 -14.24 -2.94
C GLY A 39 11.27 -14.08 -3.43
N ILE A 40 10.50 -13.15 -2.86
CA ILE A 40 9.16 -12.79 -3.33
C ILE A 40 9.31 -11.61 -4.28
N ILE A 41 9.09 -11.84 -5.58
CA ILE A 41 9.10 -10.75 -6.56
C ILE A 41 7.75 -10.02 -6.49
N MET A 42 7.82 -8.74 -6.15
CA MET A 42 6.67 -7.86 -5.95
C MET A 42 6.95 -6.48 -6.58
N ARG A 43 5.89 -5.79 -6.99
CA ARG A 43 5.93 -4.42 -7.51
C ARG A 43 4.83 -3.58 -6.88
N VAL A 44 5.15 -2.32 -6.58
CA VAL A 44 4.13 -1.32 -6.26
C VAL A 44 3.40 -0.94 -7.55
N MET A 45 2.08 -0.81 -7.43
CA MET A 45 1.17 -0.46 -8.51
C MET A 45 0.46 0.87 -8.21
N GLY A 46 -0.50 1.23 -9.05
CA GLY A 46 -1.37 2.39 -8.82
C GLY A 46 -0.63 3.73 -8.82
N PRO A 47 -1.18 4.75 -8.13
CA PRO A 47 -0.60 6.09 -8.08
C PRO A 47 0.82 6.14 -7.52
N LEU A 48 1.16 5.30 -6.53
CA LEU A 48 2.51 5.26 -5.94
C LEU A 48 3.58 4.88 -6.97
N ALA A 49 3.26 3.98 -7.90
CA ALA A 49 4.20 3.59 -8.96
C ALA A 49 4.60 4.79 -9.84
N LEU A 50 3.67 5.72 -10.09
CA LEU A 50 3.96 6.92 -10.88
C LEU A 50 4.99 7.82 -10.19
N HIS A 51 4.92 7.93 -8.86
CA HIS A 51 5.92 8.67 -8.09
C HIS A 51 7.31 8.06 -8.17
N TYR A 52 7.41 6.73 -8.27
CA TYR A 52 8.70 6.06 -8.35
C TYR A 52 9.34 6.14 -9.73
N TYR A 53 8.54 5.97 -10.79
CA TYR A 53 9.07 5.80 -12.15
C TYR A 53 8.94 7.05 -13.03
N PHE A 54 8.04 7.96 -12.68
CA PHE A 54 7.78 9.19 -13.44
C PHE A 54 7.72 10.43 -12.54
N PRO A 55 8.74 10.68 -11.70
CA PRO A 55 8.73 11.77 -10.73
C PRO A 55 8.54 13.16 -11.39
N ASP A 56 9.05 13.34 -12.61
CA ASP A 56 8.97 14.61 -13.34
C ASP A 56 7.58 14.88 -13.95
N GLN A 57 6.66 13.92 -13.87
CA GLN A 57 5.33 13.99 -14.49
C GLN A 57 4.20 14.03 -13.44
N ILE A 58 4.54 14.09 -12.14
CA ILE A 58 3.57 14.06 -11.04
C ILE A 58 2.53 15.19 -11.17
N ASP A 59 2.94 16.38 -11.60
CA ASP A 59 2.04 17.53 -11.77
C ASP A 59 0.90 17.27 -12.76
N LEU A 60 1.15 16.49 -13.81
CA LEU A 60 0.11 16.09 -14.76
C LEU A 60 -0.92 15.18 -14.09
N TYR A 61 -0.46 14.24 -13.26
CA TYR A 61 -1.33 13.33 -12.52
C TYR A 61 -2.11 14.04 -11.41
N ALA A 62 -1.51 15.02 -10.73
CA ALA A 62 -2.18 15.86 -9.75
C ALA A 62 -3.34 16.66 -10.36
N LYS A 63 -3.15 17.16 -11.59
CA LYS A 63 -4.16 17.91 -12.34
C LYS A 63 -5.33 17.08 -12.87
N LEU A 64 -5.22 15.76 -12.91
CA LEU A 64 -6.32 14.88 -13.33
C LEU A 64 -7.41 14.72 -12.25
N GLU A 65 -7.39 15.53 -11.17
CA GLU A 65 -8.31 15.50 -10.02
C GLU A 65 -8.42 14.14 -9.30
N ARG A 66 -7.54 13.19 -9.64
CA ARG A 66 -7.43 11.90 -8.95
C ARG A 66 -6.78 12.01 -7.58
N LEU A 67 -6.26 13.20 -7.25
CA LEU A 67 -5.47 13.48 -6.06
C LEU A 67 -6.18 14.61 -5.30
N GLY A 68 -6.99 14.24 -4.31
CA GLY A 68 -7.57 15.18 -3.35
C GLY A 68 -6.61 15.45 -2.18
N GLU A 69 -7.12 16.04 -1.11
CA GLU A 69 -6.36 16.28 0.14
C GLU A 69 -5.80 14.99 0.76
N ARG A 70 -6.45 13.86 0.48
CA ARG A 70 -5.99 12.51 0.81
C ARG A 70 -5.33 11.90 -0.43
N TYR A 71 -4.06 12.20 -0.58
CA TYR A 71 -3.29 11.92 -1.79
C TYR A 71 -3.18 10.41 -2.11
N PHE A 72 -3.03 9.57 -1.08
CA PHE A 72 -3.05 8.11 -1.18
C PHE A 72 -3.96 7.54 -0.09
N THR A 73 -4.75 6.50 -0.40
CA THR A 73 -5.64 5.81 0.54
C THR A 73 -5.16 4.42 0.93
N ASP A 74 -4.40 3.79 0.05
CA ASP A 74 -3.97 2.40 0.09
C ASP A 74 -2.66 2.24 -0.69
N ILE A 75 -2.09 1.03 -0.66
CA ILE A 75 -0.92 0.64 -1.44
C ILE A 75 -1.23 -0.65 -2.17
N ASP A 76 -1.28 -0.57 -3.49
CA ASP A 76 -1.48 -1.74 -4.35
C ASP A 76 -0.15 -2.43 -4.66
N PHE A 77 -0.14 -3.76 -4.52
CA PHE A 77 1.00 -4.59 -4.89
C PHE A 77 0.60 -5.66 -5.92
N ALA A 78 1.51 -5.93 -6.86
CA ALA A 78 1.43 -7.08 -7.74
C ALA A 78 2.60 -8.02 -7.46
N ALA A 79 2.33 -9.32 -7.35
CA ALA A 79 3.34 -10.37 -7.16
C ALA A 79 3.02 -11.59 -8.04
N TYR A 80 4.02 -12.43 -8.34
CA TYR A 80 3.76 -13.67 -9.06
C TYR A 80 2.98 -14.67 -8.20
N GLY A 81 2.02 -15.39 -8.81
CA GLY A 81 1.20 -16.39 -8.13
C GLY A 81 2.01 -17.50 -7.42
N LYS A 82 3.22 -17.80 -7.90
CA LYS A 82 4.15 -18.74 -7.23
C LYS A 82 4.52 -18.32 -5.79
N GLY A 83 4.46 -17.02 -5.48
CA GLY A 83 4.75 -16.46 -4.16
C GLY A 83 3.56 -16.44 -3.20
N ARG A 84 2.36 -16.80 -3.67
CA ARG A 84 1.10 -16.68 -2.92
C ARG A 84 1.13 -17.38 -1.57
N GLY A 85 1.65 -18.61 -1.52
CA GLY A 85 1.67 -19.42 -0.29
C GLY A 85 2.48 -18.80 0.86
N LYS A 86 3.40 -17.89 0.55
CA LYS A 86 4.25 -17.19 1.54
C LYS A 86 3.76 -15.77 1.84
N MET A 87 2.77 -15.26 1.09
CA MET A 87 2.37 -13.85 1.15
C MET A 87 1.74 -13.47 2.48
N MET A 88 0.89 -14.33 3.03
CA MET A 88 0.23 -14.06 4.31
C MET A 88 1.23 -13.96 5.46
N ASP A 89 2.17 -14.90 5.53
CA ASP A 89 3.20 -14.90 6.57
C ASP A 89 4.15 -13.70 6.39
N PHE A 90 4.50 -13.38 5.14
CA PHE A 90 5.27 -12.19 4.81
C PHE A 90 4.60 -10.91 5.32
N MET A 91 3.31 -10.69 5.04
CA MET A 91 2.59 -9.49 5.46
C MET A 91 2.46 -9.40 7.00
N LYS A 92 2.22 -10.53 7.68
CA LYS A 92 2.22 -10.59 9.15
C LYS A 92 3.57 -10.19 9.75
N GLU A 93 4.66 -10.70 9.20
CA GLU A 93 6.01 -10.32 9.62
C GLU A 93 6.32 -8.84 9.35
N MET A 94 5.63 -8.22 8.39
CA MET A 94 5.70 -6.78 8.13
C MET A 94 4.83 -5.93 9.06
N GLY A 95 4.08 -6.55 9.97
CA GLY A 95 3.23 -5.88 10.95
C GLY A 95 1.78 -5.68 10.48
N TYR A 96 1.38 -6.28 9.36
CA TYR A 96 0.03 -6.17 8.82
C TYR A 96 -0.85 -7.35 9.21
N GLU A 97 -2.11 -7.06 9.53
CA GLU A 97 -3.14 -8.07 9.69
C GLU A 97 -3.75 -8.38 8.31
N CYS A 98 -3.83 -9.66 7.95
CA CYS A 98 -4.50 -10.08 6.72
C CYS A 98 -5.98 -10.33 7.01
N ASP A 99 -6.86 -9.51 6.41
CA ASP A 99 -8.29 -9.76 6.44
C ASP A 99 -8.68 -10.84 5.42
N LEU A 100 -9.04 -12.02 5.95
CA LEU A 100 -9.44 -13.19 5.16
C LEU A 100 -10.74 -12.96 4.38
N GLN A 101 -11.60 -12.01 4.80
CA GLN A 101 -12.87 -11.74 4.12
C GLN A 101 -12.69 -10.89 2.86
N THR A 102 -11.63 -10.09 2.81
CA THR A 102 -11.32 -9.22 1.66
C THR A 102 -10.21 -9.76 0.76
N MET A 103 -9.50 -10.81 1.19
CA MET A 103 -8.53 -11.50 0.33
C MET A 103 -9.21 -12.22 -0.84
N VAL A 104 -9.13 -11.63 -2.03
CA VAL A 104 -9.45 -12.31 -3.29
C VAL A 104 -8.26 -13.17 -3.68
N VAL A 105 -8.33 -14.43 -3.26
CA VAL A 105 -7.39 -15.47 -3.63
C VAL A 105 -7.88 -16.13 -4.93
N SER A 106 -7.58 -15.54 -6.10
CA SER A 106 -7.74 -16.18 -7.42
C SER A 106 -6.54 -17.03 -7.83
#